data_AF-A0A2U9NLY7-F1
#
_entry.id   AF-A0A2U9NLY7-F1
#
_cell.length_a   1.000
_cell.length_b   1.000
_cell.length_c   1.000
_cell.angle_alpha   90.00
_cell.angle_beta   90.00
_cell.angle_gamma   90.00
#
_symmetry.space_group_name_H-M   'P 1'
#
loop_
_entity.id
_entity.type
_entity.pdbx_description
1 polymer ?
#
loop_
_entity_poly.entity_id
_entity_poly.type
_entity_poly.pdbx_seq_one_letter_code
_entity_poly.pdbx_strand_id
1 'polypeptide(L)'
;MHQGLKDFQQVVASSRATWKDFHEKRFGRIEEVPAPPETTFLPLQLAIPSPFLRQVQSYNLSPHARELVSSTFDRLKSDYNLQFEELSHQLSRTAVPHLRSQLSTILAKLRVALQDHFEQHGLPKIMTEVEAFAKEHPPRPSTPPPPPRQSSVPAYEA
;
A
#
# COMPACT_ATOMS: atom_id res chain seq x y z
N MET A 1 -21.20 42.55 -3.79
CA MET A 1 -20.03 42.00 -3.06
C MET A 1 -18.92 41.40 -3.95
N HIS A 2 -19.06 41.33 -5.28
CA HIS A 2 -18.02 40.76 -6.17
C HIS A 2 -16.96 41.77 -6.66
N GLN A 3 -17.19 43.07 -6.50
CA GLN A 3 -16.29 44.12 -7.01
C GLN A 3 -15.03 44.29 -6.15
N GLY A 4 -15.17 44.33 -4.81
CA GLY A 4 -14.05 44.53 -3.90
C GLY A 4 -12.99 43.41 -3.94
N LEU A 5 -13.39 42.17 -4.26
CA LEU A 5 -12.47 41.04 -4.46
C LEU A 5 -11.61 41.23 -5.72
N LYS A 6 -12.21 41.75 -6.80
CA LYS A 6 -11.47 42.04 -8.04
C LYS A 6 -10.49 43.20 -7.84
N ASP A 7 -10.93 44.26 -7.19
CA ASP A 7 -10.09 45.42 -6.92
C ASP A 7 -8.91 45.05 -6.01
N PHE A 8 -9.15 44.22 -4.98
CA PHE A 8 -8.09 43.69 -4.12
C PHE A 8 -7.09 42.81 -4.89
N GLN A 9 -7.58 41.88 -5.72
CA GLN A 9 -6.71 41.06 -6.57
C GLN A 9 -5.85 41.92 -7.51
N GLN A 10 -6.42 43.00 -8.05
CA GLN A 10 -5.71 43.91 -8.93
C GLN A 10 -4.62 44.71 -8.20
N VAL A 11 -4.86 45.12 -6.95
CA VAL A 11 -3.86 45.77 -6.09
C VAL A 11 -2.73 44.80 -5.70
N VAL A 12 -3.08 43.54 -5.39
CA VAL A 12 -2.07 42.50 -5.08
C VAL A 12 -1.22 42.16 -6.31
N ALA A 13 -1.84 42.05 -7.49
CA ALA A 13 -1.12 41.79 -8.72
C ALA A 13 -0.20 42.97 -9.11
N SER A 14 -0.67 44.21 -8.99
CA SER A 14 0.13 45.40 -9.32
C SER A 14 1.30 45.58 -8.37
N SER A 15 1.09 45.47 -7.06
CA SER A 15 2.15 45.54 -6.05
C SER A 15 3.24 44.49 -6.26
N ARG A 16 2.87 43.26 -6.63
CA ARG A 16 3.83 42.20 -6.98
C ARG A 16 4.69 42.59 -8.19
N ALA A 17 4.09 43.20 -9.21
CA ALA A 17 4.82 43.67 -10.39
C ALA A 17 5.80 44.80 -10.02
N THR A 18 5.37 45.79 -9.23
CA THR A 18 6.24 46.90 -8.80
C THR A 18 7.41 46.42 -7.95
N TRP A 19 7.18 45.45 -7.06
CA TRP A 19 8.25 44.85 -6.26
C TRP A 19 9.24 44.05 -7.11
N LYS A 20 8.75 43.29 -8.09
CA LYS A 20 9.61 42.57 -9.03
C LYS A 20 10.50 43.54 -9.81
N ASP A 21 9.94 44.59 -10.39
CA ASP A 21 10.70 45.61 -11.13
C ASP A 21 11.74 46.32 -10.25
N PHE A 22 11.37 46.67 -9.01
CA PHE A 22 12.30 47.32 -8.09
C PHE A 22 13.44 46.38 -7.68
N HIS A 23 13.14 45.10 -7.45
CA HIS A 23 14.13 44.09 -7.14
C HIS A 23 15.06 43.86 -8.33
N GLU A 24 14.53 43.70 -9.55
CA GLU A 24 15.33 43.47 -10.76
C GLU A 24 16.26 44.64 -11.08
N LYS A 25 15.82 45.89 -10.86
CA LYS A 25 16.66 47.08 -11.02
C LYS A 25 17.83 47.13 -10.03
N ARG A 26 17.62 46.66 -8.79
CA ARG A 26 18.61 46.79 -7.72
C ARG A 26 19.56 45.59 -7.63
N PHE A 27 19.07 44.40 -7.96
CA PHE A 27 19.77 43.13 -7.73
C PHE A 27 19.98 42.30 -9.01
N GLY A 28 19.50 42.79 -10.16
CA GLY A 28 19.53 42.06 -11.42
C GLY A 28 18.33 41.13 -11.60
N ARG A 29 18.18 40.59 -12.81
CA ARG A 29 17.09 39.69 -13.17
C ARG A 29 17.12 38.48 -12.24
N ILE A 30 16.00 38.18 -11.60
CA ILE A 30 15.84 36.91 -10.90
C ILE A 30 15.78 35.84 -11.99
N GLU A 31 16.88 35.10 -12.20
CA GLU A 31 16.79 33.86 -12.94
C GLU A 31 15.89 32.95 -12.11
N GLU A 32 14.68 32.71 -12.62
CA GLU A 32 13.79 31.70 -12.07
C GLU A 32 14.53 30.37 -12.18
N VAL A 33 15.15 29.95 -11.08
CA VAL A 33 15.78 28.64 -10.98
C VAL A 33 14.70 27.64 -11.38
N PRO A 34 14.88 26.87 -12.48
CA PRO A 34 13.90 25.92 -12.92
C PRO A 34 13.54 25.03 -11.73
N ALA A 35 12.25 24.93 -11.42
CA ALA A 35 11.81 23.98 -10.42
C ALA A 35 12.40 22.61 -10.77
N PRO A 36 13.07 21.92 -9.83
CA PRO A 36 13.64 20.62 -10.13
C PRO A 36 12.51 19.72 -10.65
N PRO A 37 12.77 18.92 -11.70
CA PRO A 37 11.74 18.03 -12.25
C PRO A 37 11.20 17.15 -11.12
N GLU A 38 9.88 17.10 -10.99
CA GLU A 38 9.23 16.22 -10.04
C GLU A 38 9.69 14.79 -10.30
N THR A 39 10.46 14.24 -9.37
CA THR A 39 11.01 12.91 -9.50
C THR A 39 9.88 11.93 -9.18
N THR A 40 9.32 11.29 -10.20
CA THR A 40 8.32 10.24 -10.03
C THR A 40 9.01 8.92 -9.73
N PHE A 41 8.65 8.30 -8.60
CA PHE A 41 9.18 7.00 -8.20
C PHE A 41 8.19 5.91 -8.57
N LEU A 42 8.68 4.80 -9.13
CA LEU A 42 7.86 3.61 -9.31
C LEU A 42 7.45 3.05 -7.94
N PRO A 43 6.17 2.69 -7.74
CA PRO A 43 5.68 2.17 -6.48
C PRO A 43 6.40 0.86 -6.11
N LEU A 44 6.45 0.57 -4.83
CA LEU A 44 6.97 -0.71 -4.34
C LEU A 44 6.03 -1.85 -4.80
N GLN A 45 6.62 -2.96 -5.22
CA GLN A 45 5.89 -4.16 -5.61
C GLN A 45 6.34 -5.30 -4.71
N LEU A 46 5.59 -5.54 -3.64
CA LEU A 46 5.86 -6.65 -2.73
C LEU A 46 5.34 -7.96 -3.30
N ALA A 47 6.22 -8.96 -3.37
CA ALA A 47 5.87 -10.31 -3.77
C ALA A 47 5.55 -11.17 -2.54
N ILE A 48 4.53 -12.01 -2.64
CA ILE A 48 4.26 -13.05 -1.62
C ILE A 48 4.92 -14.33 -2.11
N PRO A 49 5.87 -14.93 -1.37
CA PRO A 49 6.50 -16.19 -1.75
C PRO A 49 5.48 -17.31 -1.93
N SER A 50 5.61 -18.09 -3.00
CA SER A 50 4.75 -19.25 -3.26
C SER A 50 4.73 -20.29 -2.13
N PRO A 51 5.84 -20.57 -1.40
CA PRO A 51 5.81 -21.46 -0.24
C PRO A 51 4.82 -21.01 0.82
N PHE A 52 4.77 -19.70 1.09
CA PHE A 52 3.86 -19.11 2.06
C PHE A 52 2.39 -19.34 1.64
N LEU A 53 2.06 -19.08 0.38
CA LEU A 53 0.69 -19.28 -0.14
C LEU A 53 0.25 -20.74 -0.02
N ARG A 54 1.14 -21.70 -0.34
CA ARG A 54 0.84 -23.14 -0.19
C ARG A 54 0.59 -23.51 1.26
N GLN A 55 1.35 -22.94 2.18
CA GLN A 55 1.19 -23.20 3.60
C GLN A 55 -0.16 -22.65 4.11
N VAL A 56 -0.57 -21.44 3.70
CA VAL A 56 -1.91 -20.90 4.04
C VAL A 56 -3.02 -21.79 3.48
N GLN A 57 -2.87 -22.29 2.24
CA GLN A 57 -3.84 -23.21 1.63
C GLN A 57 -3.98 -24.54 2.40
N SER A 58 -2.92 -24.99 3.06
CA SER A 58 -2.92 -26.26 3.81
C SER A 58 -3.86 -26.26 5.03
N TYR A 59 -4.23 -25.08 5.55
CA TYR A 59 -5.14 -24.95 6.71
C TYR A 59 -6.63 -25.09 6.35
N ASN A 60 -6.98 -25.33 5.07
CA ASN A 60 -8.37 -25.51 4.63
C ASN A 60 -9.33 -24.43 5.13
N LEU A 61 -8.86 -23.18 5.13
CA LEU A 61 -9.60 -22.03 5.63
C LEU A 61 -10.96 -21.87 4.90
N SER A 62 -11.97 -21.45 5.67
CA SER A 62 -13.27 -21.09 5.09
C SER A 62 -13.11 -19.97 4.03
N PRO A 63 -14.05 -19.84 3.07
CA PRO A 63 -14.00 -18.75 2.09
C PRO A 63 -13.86 -17.37 2.74
N HIS A 64 -14.59 -17.12 3.82
CA HIS A 64 -14.54 -15.85 4.56
C HIS A 64 -13.18 -15.63 5.23
N ALA A 65 -12.59 -16.65 5.85
CA ALA A 65 -11.25 -16.54 6.44
C ALA A 65 -10.17 -16.26 5.38
N ARG A 66 -10.29 -16.86 4.19
CA ARG A 66 -9.38 -16.56 3.07
C ARG A 66 -9.49 -15.11 2.59
N GLU A 67 -10.70 -14.57 2.55
CA GLU A 67 -10.94 -13.16 2.19
C GLU A 67 -10.32 -12.21 3.21
N LEU A 68 -10.47 -12.49 4.51
CA LEU A 68 -9.84 -11.71 5.58
C LEU A 68 -8.31 -11.76 5.51
N VAL A 69 -7.74 -12.93 5.21
CA VAL A 69 -6.30 -13.07 5.02
C VAL A 69 -5.82 -12.26 3.81
N SER A 70 -6.56 -12.32 2.69
CA SER A 70 -6.26 -11.53 1.49
C SER A 70 -6.32 -10.02 1.77
N SER A 71 -7.37 -9.54 2.43
CA SER A 71 -7.52 -8.11 2.75
C SER A 71 -6.43 -7.63 3.71
N THR A 72 -5.99 -8.50 4.63
CA THR A 72 -4.84 -8.23 5.50
C THR A 72 -3.54 -8.09 4.69
N PHE A 73 -3.31 -8.93 3.67
CA PHE A 73 -2.17 -8.77 2.77
C PHE A 73 -2.24 -7.46 1.98
N ASP A 74 -3.40 -7.11 1.44
CA ASP A 74 -3.55 -5.90 0.64
C ASP A 74 -3.31 -4.65 1.50
N ARG A 75 -3.81 -4.63 2.74
CA ARG A 75 -3.51 -3.57 3.71
C ARG A 75 -2.02 -3.50 4.03
N LEU A 76 -1.39 -4.64 4.34
CA LEU A 76 0.03 -4.68 4.66
C LEU A 76 0.88 -4.18 3.48
N LYS A 77 0.55 -4.58 2.24
CA LYS A 77 1.22 -4.07 1.04
C LYS A 77 1.03 -2.56 0.88
N SER A 78 -0.17 -2.06 1.13
CA SER A 78 -0.47 -0.63 1.10
C SER A 78 0.41 0.14 2.10
N ASP A 79 0.54 -0.36 3.33
CA ASP A 79 1.34 0.29 4.38
C ASP A 79 2.83 0.38 3.97
N TYR A 80 3.39 -0.69 3.40
CA TYR A 80 4.77 -0.68 2.88
C TYR A 80 4.95 0.23 1.67
N ASN A 81 3.95 0.31 0.78
CA ASN A 81 3.99 1.23 -0.36
C ASN A 81 4.05 2.68 0.10
N LEU A 82 3.21 3.06 1.07
CA LEU A 82 3.21 4.40 1.65
C LEU A 82 4.55 4.73 2.32
N GLN A 83 5.11 3.78 3.09
CA GLN A 83 6.43 3.95 3.71
C GLN A 83 7.54 4.12 2.66
N PHE A 84 7.52 3.32 1.59
CA PHE A 84 8.48 3.45 0.50
C PHE A 84 8.39 4.81 -0.20
N GLU A 85 7.16 5.27 -0.49
CA GLU A 85 6.91 6.56 -1.11
C GLU A 85 7.43 7.71 -0.23
N GLU A 86 7.09 7.70 1.06
CA GLU A 86 7.55 8.70 2.03
C GLU A 86 9.08 8.73 2.10
N LEU A 87 9.72 7.58 2.28
CA LEU A 87 11.19 7.48 2.33
C LEU A 87 11.84 7.93 1.03
N SER A 88 11.24 7.61 -0.13
CA SER A 88 11.75 8.03 -1.44
C SER A 88 11.72 9.54 -1.61
N HIS A 89 10.60 10.18 -1.21
CA HIS A 89 10.48 11.63 -1.23
C HIS A 89 11.39 12.32 -0.22
N GLN A 90 11.56 11.76 0.97
CA GLN A 90 12.50 12.30 1.95
C GLN A 90 13.94 12.22 1.42
N LEU A 91 14.35 11.08 0.86
CA LEU A 91 15.69 10.90 0.28
C LEU A 91 15.94 11.85 -0.87
N SER A 92 14.97 12.07 -1.77
CA SER A 92 15.17 12.98 -2.90
C SER A 92 15.30 14.46 -2.49
N ARG A 93 14.60 14.85 -1.40
CA ARG A 93 14.65 16.20 -0.84
C ARG A 93 15.93 16.48 -0.07
N THR A 94 16.41 15.51 0.72
CA THR A 94 17.57 15.69 1.62
C THR A 94 18.89 15.26 0.99
N ALA A 95 18.87 14.56 -0.15
CA ALA A 95 20.09 14.12 -0.82
C ALA A 95 20.95 15.30 -1.28
N VAL A 96 22.16 15.34 -0.73
CA VAL A 96 23.28 16.17 -1.19
C VAL A 96 23.54 15.89 -2.69
N PRO A 97 23.98 16.86 -3.50
CA PRO A 97 24.14 16.69 -4.95
C PRO A 97 24.85 15.41 -5.39
N HIS A 98 25.85 14.95 -4.63
CA HIS A 98 26.57 13.71 -4.93
C HIS A 98 25.69 12.45 -4.75
N LEU A 99 24.83 12.42 -3.74
CA LEU A 99 23.91 11.30 -3.47
C LEU A 99 22.76 11.22 -4.48
N ARG A 100 22.40 12.32 -5.15
CA ARG A 100 21.40 12.30 -6.22
C ARG A 100 21.78 11.35 -7.35
N SER A 101 23.07 11.27 -7.67
CA SER A 101 23.59 10.33 -8.68
C SER A 101 23.42 8.86 -8.28
N GLN A 102 23.38 8.58 -6.97
CA GLN A 102 23.22 7.25 -6.40
C GLN A 102 21.78 6.94 -5.96
N LEU A 103 20.85 7.90 -6.09
CA LEU A 103 19.48 7.79 -5.60
C LEU A 103 18.79 6.54 -6.14
N SER A 104 18.94 6.25 -7.44
CA SER A 104 18.37 5.04 -8.07
C SER A 104 18.86 3.75 -7.41
N THR A 105 20.16 3.68 -7.07
CA THR A 105 20.78 2.54 -6.41
C THR A 105 20.30 2.40 -4.97
N ILE A 106 20.19 3.52 -4.25
CA ILE A 106 19.67 3.56 -2.88
C ILE A 106 18.21 3.07 -2.86
N LEU A 107 17.38 3.56 -3.78
CA LEU A 107 15.99 3.15 -3.91
C LEU A 107 15.86 1.67 -4.28
N ALA A 108 16.73 1.14 -5.13
CA ALA A 108 16.76 -0.30 -5.43
C ALA A 108 17.07 -1.13 -4.18
N LYS A 109 18.07 -0.72 -3.39
CA LYS A 109 18.39 -1.38 -2.11
C LYS A 109 17.26 -1.27 -1.10
N LEU A 110 16.60 -0.12 -1.02
CA LEU A 110 15.45 0.08 -0.15
C LEU A 110 14.30 -0.87 -0.51
N ARG A 111 14.01 -1.06 -1.80
CA ARG A 111 12.99 -2.03 -2.25
C ARG A 111 13.33 -3.45 -1.79
N VAL A 112 14.58 -3.88 -1.95
CA VAL A 112 15.03 -5.21 -1.50
C VAL A 112 14.90 -5.34 0.02
N ALA A 113 15.39 -4.35 0.78
CA ALA A 113 15.31 -4.38 2.24
C ALA A 113 13.86 -4.43 2.75
N LEU A 114 12.93 -3.71 2.11
CA LEU A 114 11.51 -3.76 2.44
C LEU A 114 10.88 -5.10 2.09
N GLN A 115 11.27 -5.72 0.97
CA GLN A 115 10.85 -7.08 0.63
C GLN A 115 11.36 -8.10 1.66
N ASP A 116 12.64 -8.03 2.05
CA ASP A 116 13.23 -8.92 3.05
C ASP A 116 12.53 -8.77 4.41
N HIS A 117 12.27 -7.53 4.84
CA HIS A 117 11.55 -7.26 6.07
C HIS A 117 10.09 -7.76 6.02
N PHE A 118 9.42 -7.59 4.88
CA PHE A 118 8.10 -8.13 4.65
C PHE A 118 8.08 -9.66 4.79
N GLU A 119 9.06 -10.36 4.22
CA GLU A 119 9.17 -11.83 4.30
C GLU A 119 9.55 -12.34 5.69
N GLN A 120 10.46 -11.65 6.39
CA GLN A 120 10.99 -12.10 7.68
C GLN A 120 10.12 -11.71 8.88
N HIS A 121 9.33 -10.64 8.76
CA HIS A 121 8.55 -10.10 9.88
C HIS A 121 7.06 -9.94 9.56
N GLY A 122 6.72 -9.51 8.35
CA GLY A 122 5.34 -9.31 7.93
C GLY A 122 4.58 -10.63 7.77
N LEU A 123 5.09 -11.52 6.91
CA LEU A 123 4.47 -12.81 6.62
C LEU A 123 4.35 -13.73 7.84
N PRO A 124 5.38 -13.90 8.68
CA PRO A 124 5.28 -14.80 9.83
C PRO A 124 4.22 -14.36 10.84
N LYS A 125 4.03 -13.04 11.01
CA LYS A 125 2.97 -12.51 11.89
C LYS A 125 1.59 -12.93 11.40
N ILE A 126 1.32 -12.80 10.11
CA ILE A 126 0.05 -13.25 9.52
C ILE A 126 -0.09 -14.76 9.67
N MET A 127 1.00 -15.51 9.52
CA MET A 127 0.95 -16.96 9.64
C MET A 127 0.57 -17.45 11.03
N THR A 128 1.11 -16.83 12.06
CA THR A 128 0.76 -17.14 13.45
C THR A 128 -0.74 -16.97 13.70
N GLU A 129 -1.35 -15.91 13.16
CA GLU A 129 -2.80 -15.68 13.28
C GLU A 129 -3.62 -16.71 12.50
N VAL A 130 -3.17 -17.07 11.29
CA VAL A 130 -3.81 -18.13 10.48
C VAL A 130 -3.77 -19.47 11.21
N GLU A 131 -2.62 -19.81 11.81
CA GLU A 131 -2.46 -21.03 12.61
C GLU A 131 -3.35 -21.05 13.84
N ALA A 132 -3.45 -19.93 14.56
CA ALA A 132 -4.32 -19.80 15.72
C ALA A 132 -5.79 -20.01 15.31
N PHE A 133 -6.24 -19.31 14.27
CA PHE A 133 -7.60 -19.44 13.75
C PHE A 133 -7.93 -20.87 13.31
N ALA A 134 -7.01 -21.54 12.60
CA ALA A 134 -7.22 -22.91 12.14
C ALA A 134 -7.31 -23.92 13.29
N LYS A 135 -6.61 -23.69 14.41
CA LYS A 135 -6.71 -24.51 15.62
C LYS A 135 -8.04 -24.32 16.34
N GLU A 136 -8.55 -23.09 16.40
CA GLU A 136 -9.83 -22.76 17.05
C GLU A 136 -11.04 -23.19 16.21
N HIS A 137 -10.90 -23.23 14.89
CA HIS A 137 -11.97 -23.56 13.95
C HIS A 137 -11.61 -24.77 13.07
N PRO A 138 -11.48 -25.97 13.64
CA PRO A 138 -11.17 -27.16 12.86
C PRO A 138 -12.28 -27.44 11.83
N PRO A 139 -11.92 -27.95 10.64
CA PRO A 139 -12.91 -28.33 9.64
C PRO A 139 -13.88 -29.35 10.25
N ARG A 140 -15.17 -29.03 10.20
CA ARG A 140 -16.23 -29.84 10.80
C ARG A 140 -16.12 -31.28 10.27
N PRO A 141 -16.06 -32.31 11.13
CA PRO A 141 -16.08 -33.67 10.66
C PRO A 141 -17.36 -33.87 9.85
N SER A 142 -17.22 -34.35 8.62
CA SER A 142 -18.35 -34.72 7.77
C SER A 142 -19.07 -35.88 8.43
N THR A 143 -20.04 -35.60 9.29
CA THR A 143 -20.92 -36.62 9.81
C THR A 143 -21.66 -37.20 8.60
N PRO A 144 -21.55 -38.51 8.31
CA PRO A 144 -22.24 -39.10 7.18
C PRO A 144 -23.75 -38.88 7.33
N PRO A 145 -24.49 -38.68 6.21
CA PRO A 145 -25.93 -38.53 6.28
C PRO A 145 -26.55 -39.76 6.97
N PRO A 146 -27.58 -39.58 7.82
CA PRO A 146 -28.23 -40.71 8.46
C PRO A 146 -28.76 -41.68 7.40
N PRO A 147 -28.71 -43.00 7.65
CA PRO A 147 -29.16 -43.98 6.68
C PRO A 147 -30.63 -43.74 6.30
N PRO A 148 -31.02 -44.01 5.05
CA PRO A 148 -32.40 -43.81 4.60
C PRO A 148 -33.34 -44.63 5.49
N ARG A 149 -34.41 -43.99 5.98
CA ARG A 149 -35.46 -44.67 6.73
C ARG A 149 -36.08 -45.71 5.81
N GLN A 150 -35.96 -46.99 6.17
CA GLN A 150 -36.64 -48.07 5.47
C GLN A 150 -38.14 -47.76 5.48
N SER A 151 -38.73 -47.49 4.31
CA SER A 151 -40.17 -47.32 4.20
C SER A 151 -40.82 -48.67 4.46
N SER A 152 -41.53 -48.79 5.57
CA SER A 152 -42.41 -49.92 5.84
C SER A 152 -43.46 -49.99 4.73
N VAL A 153 -43.28 -50.89 3.77
CA VAL A 153 -44.28 -51.17 2.74
C VAL A 153 -45.49 -51.80 3.45
N PRO A 154 -46.72 -51.26 3.31
CA PRO A 154 -47.88 -51.87 3.91
C PRO A 154 -48.20 -53.18 3.21
N ALA A 155 -48.37 -54.25 4.00
CA ALA A 155 -48.90 -55.51 3.52
C ALA A 155 -50.39 -55.29 3.16
N TYR A 156 -50.70 -55.19 1.87
CA TYR A 156 -52.07 -55.36 1.41
C TYR A 156 -52.44 -56.83 1.61
N GLU A 157 -53.38 -57.09 2.52
CA GLU A 157 -54.03 -58.38 2.68
C GLU A 157 -54.90 -58.68 1.44
N ALA A 158 -54.91 -59.96 1.06
CA ALA A 158 -55.57 -60.53 -0.10
C ALA A 158 -57.07 -60.76 0.11
#